data_AF-A0A523IDT8-F1
#
_entry.id   AF-A0A523IDT8-F1
#
_cell.length_a   1.000
_cell.length_b   1.000
_cell.length_c   1.000
_cell.angle_alpha   90.00
_cell.angle_beta   90.00
_cell.angle_gamma   90.00
#
_symmetry.space_group_name_H-M   'P 1'
#
loop_
_entity.id
_entity.type
_entity.pdbx_description
1 polymer ?
#
loop_
_entity_poly.entity_id
_entity_poly.type
_entity_poly.pdbx_seq_one_letter_code
_entity_poly.pdbx_strand_id
1 'polypeptide(L)'
;MVDCGDFGSTKVKSEIFKVNYLLTGMALLSYDAINLGEKDLQYGAEFLNEVSKRHQLPFISANVYKYGTEELFTKPYLIKQKGNLKIGIFGVTTKSGARHLVKPSTGFEVRDPVAAAQKAVNELRQKCDVVIALAHLGLNGAKELAQKVNGIDIIISGHDTQRTQKPARIGKTVVMQMGSKGKYLGHLEFKVASNLISLVEGKLVSLNAKIPDDQRLAGLVSEFDKAFVSHYPLKSPKAIENFSLLSDRSCIQCHRKEHRQWSSTLHRKAWQSLIDKEQTSDPECLQCHTTLFKQSDGFTTVFETPDLVNVQCADCHQLTGGNPQEHINKFRRGRAAASAQTNGHADFKPIGEGTCLRCHNKESSPNFNYQEAFLKVTH
;
A
#
# COMPACT_ATOMS: atom_id res chain seq x y z
N MET A 1 -5.16 -16.46 -12.26
CA MET A 1 -4.69 -15.41 -11.32
C MET A 1 -5.84 -14.48 -11.01
N VAL A 2 -5.97 -13.97 -9.79
CA VAL A 2 -7.13 -13.19 -9.34
C VAL A 2 -6.71 -12.04 -8.42
N ASP A 3 -7.54 -11.00 -8.34
CA ASP A 3 -7.31 -9.83 -7.48
C ASP A 3 -8.56 -9.48 -6.64
N CYS A 4 -8.36 -8.97 -5.43
CA CYS A 4 -9.45 -8.66 -4.50
C CYS A 4 -9.93 -7.20 -4.57
N GLY A 5 -9.31 -6.32 -5.36
CA GLY A 5 -9.65 -4.91 -5.47
C GLY A 5 -8.76 -3.98 -4.63
N ASP A 6 -9.07 -2.68 -4.68
CA ASP A 6 -8.22 -1.55 -4.27
C ASP A 6 -6.91 -1.47 -5.07
N PHE A 7 -7.02 -1.52 -6.40
CA PHE A 7 -5.90 -1.22 -7.29
C PHE A 7 -5.59 0.28 -7.33
N GLY A 8 -6.54 1.14 -6.94
CA GLY A 8 -6.33 2.57 -6.74
C GLY A 8 -6.58 3.02 -5.31
N SER A 9 -6.04 4.18 -4.94
CA SER A 9 -6.17 4.73 -3.57
C SER A 9 -7.12 5.92 -3.47
N THR A 10 -7.00 6.89 -4.38
CA THR A 10 -7.71 8.18 -4.33
C THR A 10 -8.02 8.72 -5.72
N LYS A 11 -9.06 9.56 -5.84
CA LYS A 11 -9.45 10.18 -7.11
C LYS A 11 -8.69 11.48 -7.41
N VAL A 12 -7.37 11.42 -7.47
CA VAL A 12 -6.51 12.54 -7.92
C VAL A 12 -5.87 12.20 -9.27
N LYS A 13 -5.54 13.21 -10.08
CA LYS A 13 -5.06 13.01 -11.46
C LYS A 13 -3.84 12.10 -11.55
N SER A 14 -2.85 12.31 -10.67
CA SER A 14 -1.62 11.49 -10.61
C SER A 14 -1.92 10.03 -10.28
N GLU A 15 -2.88 9.78 -9.40
CA GLU A 15 -3.28 8.43 -9.05
C GLU A 15 -4.07 7.77 -10.18
N ILE A 16 -4.98 8.49 -10.84
CA ILE A 16 -5.68 7.99 -12.03
C ILE A 16 -4.66 7.59 -13.11
N PHE A 17 -3.61 8.39 -13.30
CA PHE A 17 -2.54 8.08 -14.23
C PHE A 17 -1.84 6.76 -13.85
N LYS A 18 -1.42 6.60 -12.59
CA LYS A 18 -0.83 5.34 -12.08
C LYS A 18 -1.77 4.14 -12.25
N VAL A 19 -3.04 4.30 -11.92
CA VAL A 19 -4.07 3.25 -12.05
C VAL A 19 -4.20 2.77 -13.49
N ASN A 20 -4.15 3.65 -14.50
CA ASN A 20 -4.19 3.22 -15.90
C ASN A 20 -3.02 2.28 -16.26
N TYR A 21 -1.80 2.57 -15.79
CA TYR A 21 -0.65 1.70 -16.00
C TYR A 21 -0.75 0.39 -15.21
N LEU A 22 -1.22 0.44 -13.96
CA LEU A 22 -1.48 -0.77 -13.17
C LEU A 22 -2.48 -1.70 -13.87
N LEU A 23 -3.60 -1.16 -14.31
CA LEU A 23 -4.64 -1.91 -15.03
C LEU A 23 -4.15 -2.45 -16.37
N THR A 24 -3.26 -1.73 -17.07
CA THR A 24 -2.57 -2.24 -18.27
C THR A 24 -1.68 -3.45 -17.92
N GLY A 25 -0.91 -3.36 -16.83
CA GLY A 25 -0.10 -4.47 -16.33
C GLY A 25 -0.92 -5.69 -15.95
N MET A 26 -2.07 -5.49 -15.28
CA MET A 26 -3.01 -6.57 -14.96
C MET A 26 -3.56 -7.26 -16.21
N ALA A 27 -3.84 -6.51 -17.27
CA ALA A 27 -4.24 -7.09 -18.56
C ALA A 27 -3.11 -7.90 -19.20
N LEU A 28 -1.86 -7.39 -19.19
CA LEU A 28 -0.69 -8.09 -19.72
C LEU A 28 -0.39 -9.41 -18.99
N LEU A 29 -0.69 -9.45 -17.69
CA LEU A 29 -0.58 -10.66 -16.88
C LEU A 29 -1.79 -11.60 -17.01
N SER A 30 -2.82 -11.21 -17.76
CA SER A 30 -4.02 -12.02 -18.01
C SER A 30 -4.72 -12.47 -16.72
N TYR A 31 -5.03 -11.52 -15.82
CA TYR A 31 -5.88 -11.81 -14.66
C TYR A 31 -7.20 -12.45 -15.10
N ASP A 32 -7.62 -13.52 -14.42
CA ASP A 32 -8.86 -14.25 -14.70
C ASP A 32 -10.10 -13.57 -14.13
N ALA A 33 -9.94 -12.86 -13.01
CA ALA A 33 -10.99 -12.16 -12.29
C ALA A 33 -10.39 -11.06 -11.41
N ILE A 34 -11.01 -9.88 -11.40
CA ILE A 34 -10.62 -8.76 -10.55
C ILE A 34 -11.88 -8.29 -9.83
N ASN A 35 -11.91 -8.39 -8.50
CA ASN A 35 -12.99 -7.80 -7.73
C ASN A 35 -12.80 -6.28 -7.61
N LEU A 36 -13.88 -5.54 -7.36
CA LEU A 36 -13.81 -4.11 -7.08
C LEU A 36 -13.78 -3.85 -5.56
N GLY A 37 -12.77 -3.13 -5.10
CA GLY A 37 -12.68 -2.62 -3.74
C GLY A 37 -13.40 -1.28 -3.60
N GLU A 38 -13.65 -0.82 -2.37
CA GLU A 38 -14.32 0.46 -2.16
C GLU A 38 -13.51 1.66 -2.68
N LYS A 39 -12.18 1.54 -2.74
CA LYS A 39 -11.35 2.63 -3.23
C LYS A 39 -11.43 2.76 -4.75
N ASP A 40 -11.61 1.64 -5.46
CA ASP A 40 -11.80 1.61 -6.91
C ASP A 40 -13.13 2.29 -7.31
N LEU A 41 -14.17 2.11 -6.50
CA LEU A 41 -15.49 2.70 -6.76
C LEU A 41 -15.48 4.24 -6.70
N GLN A 42 -14.48 4.86 -6.06
CA GLN A 42 -14.35 6.32 -6.03
C GLN A 42 -14.11 6.91 -7.43
N TYR A 43 -13.45 6.17 -8.33
CA TYR A 43 -13.18 6.65 -9.69
C TYR A 43 -14.46 6.86 -10.51
N GLY A 44 -15.53 6.14 -10.15
CA GLY A 44 -16.87 6.26 -10.73
C GLY A 44 -17.12 5.31 -11.89
N ALA A 45 -18.41 5.09 -12.19
CA ALA A 45 -18.89 4.12 -13.18
C ALA A 45 -18.33 4.34 -14.59
N GLU A 46 -18.20 5.60 -15.03
CA GLU A 46 -17.70 5.94 -16.36
C GLU A 46 -16.25 5.47 -16.54
N PHE A 47 -15.35 5.87 -15.62
CA PHE A 47 -13.95 5.46 -15.64
C PHE A 47 -13.79 3.94 -15.63
N LEU A 48 -14.46 3.26 -14.69
CA LEU A 48 -14.35 1.80 -14.55
C LEU A 48 -14.86 1.06 -15.81
N ASN A 49 -15.94 1.54 -16.43
CA ASN A 49 -16.45 0.99 -17.69
C ASN A 49 -15.46 1.20 -18.84
N GLU A 50 -14.86 2.38 -18.94
CA GLU A 50 -13.89 2.71 -19.98
C GLU A 50 -12.65 1.82 -19.91
N VAL A 51 -12.03 1.71 -18.73
CA VAL A 51 -10.82 0.91 -18.55
C VAL A 51 -11.09 -0.59 -18.69
N SER A 52 -12.26 -1.06 -18.22
CA SER A 52 -12.67 -2.45 -18.41
C SER A 52 -12.81 -2.80 -19.89
N LYS A 53 -13.46 -1.93 -20.69
CA LYS A 53 -13.60 -2.13 -22.14
C LYS A 53 -12.25 -2.04 -22.86
N ARG A 54 -11.44 -1.03 -22.55
CA ARG A 54 -10.14 -0.79 -23.19
C ARG A 54 -9.18 -1.96 -23.00
N HIS A 55 -9.10 -2.50 -21.78
CA HIS A 55 -8.13 -3.52 -21.41
C HIS A 55 -8.72 -4.93 -21.29
N GLN A 56 -10.02 -5.10 -21.56
CA GLN A 56 -10.76 -6.36 -21.40
C GLN A 56 -10.64 -6.95 -19.99
N LEU A 57 -10.63 -6.08 -18.98
CA LEU A 57 -10.43 -6.50 -17.59
C LEU A 57 -11.70 -7.17 -17.05
N PRO A 58 -11.59 -8.38 -16.46
CA PRO A 58 -12.72 -9.15 -15.98
C PRO A 58 -13.17 -8.68 -14.58
N PHE A 59 -13.70 -7.46 -14.51
CA PHE A 59 -14.27 -6.93 -13.28
C PHE A 59 -15.53 -7.71 -12.88
N ILE A 60 -15.59 -8.10 -11.61
CA ILE A 60 -16.73 -8.75 -11.00
C ILE A 60 -17.05 -8.12 -9.63
N SER A 61 -18.32 -8.12 -9.24
CA SER A 61 -18.77 -7.88 -7.87
C SER A 61 -20.26 -8.21 -7.77
N ALA A 62 -20.63 -9.03 -6.79
CA ALA A 62 -21.99 -9.50 -6.58
C ALA A 62 -22.85 -8.53 -5.76
N ASN A 63 -22.25 -7.49 -5.17
CA ASN A 63 -22.95 -6.56 -4.29
C ASN A 63 -22.73 -5.07 -4.60
N VAL A 64 -22.17 -4.75 -5.76
CA VAL A 64 -22.06 -3.37 -6.26
C VAL A 64 -23.12 -3.14 -7.33
N TYR A 65 -24.09 -2.29 -7.00
CA TYR A 65 -25.22 -1.93 -7.85
C TYR A 65 -25.04 -0.56 -8.47
N LYS A 66 -25.66 -0.31 -9.63
CA LYS A 66 -25.81 1.05 -10.13
C LYS A 66 -26.78 1.79 -9.20
N TYR A 67 -26.37 2.99 -8.76
CA TYR A 67 -27.11 3.76 -7.78
C TYR A 67 -28.58 3.97 -8.19
N GLY A 68 -29.51 3.69 -7.28
CA GLY A 68 -30.95 3.88 -7.51
C GLY A 68 -31.60 2.81 -8.39
N THR A 69 -30.93 1.68 -8.64
CA THR A 69 -31.46 0.58 -9.47
C THR A 69 -31.23 -0.79 -8.82
N GLU A 70 -31.90 -1.81 -9.35
CA GLU A 70 -31.66 -3.23 -9.01
C GLU A 70 -30.60 -3.90 -9.93
N GLU A 71 -29.96 -3.12 -10.80
CA GLU A 71 -28.96 -3.63 -11.73
C GLU A 71 -27.56 -3.64 -11.09
N LEU A 72 -26.87 -4.78 -11.16
CA LEU A 72 -25.46 -4.85 -10.80
C LEU A 72 -24.62 -4.02 -11.77
N PHE A 73 -23.57 -3.38 -11.25
CA PHE A 73 -22.64 -2.62 -12.09
C PHE A 73 -21.78 -3.53 -12.97
N THR A 74 -21.37 -4.68 -12.44
CA THR A 74 -20.58 -5.70 -13.14
C THR A 74 -21.26 -7.06 -13.04
N LYS A 75 -20.72 -8.08 -13.71
CA LYS A 75 -21.19 -9.45 -13.51
C LYS A 75 -20.91 -9.86 -12.04
N PRO A 76 -21.82 -10.58 -11.37
CA PRO A 76 -21.60 -11.01 -9.99
C PRO A 76 -20.47 -12.05 -9.88
N TYR A 77 -20.30 -12.84 -10.94
CA TYR A 77 -19.33 -13.92 -11.03
C TYR A 77 -18.95 -14.21 -12.49
N LEU A 78 -17.91 -15.03 -12.63
CA LEU A 78 -17.55 -15.70 -13.88
C LEU A 78 -17.28 -17.18 -13.63
N ILE A 79 -17.32 -17.97 -14.70
CA ILE A 79 -17.03 -19.40 -14.65
C ILE A 79 -15.85 -19.69 -15.57
N LYS A 80 -14.83 -20.35 -15.07
CA LYS A 80 -13.67 -20.80 -15.84
C LYS A 80 -13.67 -22.32 -15.94
N GLN A 81 -13.53 -22.83 -17.16
CA GLN A 81 -13.24 -24.24 -17.39
C GLN A 81 -11.73 -24.48 -17.25
N LYS A 82 -11.33 -25.47 -16.45
CA LYS A 82 -9.92 -25.93 -16.33
C LYS A 82 -9.91 -27.45 -16.35
N GLY A 83 -9.51 -28.02 -17.51
CA GLY A 83 -9.71 -29.45 -17.76
C GLY A 83 -11.19 -29.79 -17.69
N ASN A 84 -11.57 -30.77 -16.86
CA ASN A 84 -12.96 -31.17 -16.65
C ASN A 84 -13.67 -30.38 -15.54
N LEU A 85 -12.97 -29.48 -14.83
CA LEU A 85 -13.53 -28.73 -13.71
C LEU A 85 -14.10 -27.37 -14.17
N LYS A 86 -15.28 -27.05 -13.65
CA LYS A 86 -15.93 -25.73 -13.71
C LYS A 86 -15.68 -24.99 -12.40
N ILE A 87 -14.93 -23.89 -12.48
CA ILE A 87 -14.58 -23.05 -11.34
C ILE A 87 -15.42 -21.77 -11.40
N GLY A 88 -16.32 -21.59 -10.45
CA GLY A 88 -17.07 -20.36 -10.24
C GLY A 88 -16.28 -19.39 -9.38
N ILE A 89 -16.13 -18.14 -9.84
CA ILE A 89 -15.41 -17.08 -9.13
C ILE A 89 -16.36 -15.89 -8.99
N PHE A 90 -16.69 -15.50 -7.77
CA PHE A 90 -17.53 -14.34 -7.47
C PHE A 90 -16.79 -13.32 -6.61
N GLY A 91 -17.21 -12.05 -6.69
CA GLY A 91 -16.60 -10.96 -5.93
C GLY A 91 -17.58 -10.35 -4.91
N VAL A 92 -17.08 -9.87 -3.77
CA VAL A 92 -17.87 -9.05 -2.83
C VAL A 92 -17.04 -7.92 -2.25
N THR A 93 -17.68 -6.77 -2.05
CA THR A 93 -17.06 -5.52 -1.57
C THR A 93 -17.60 -5.14 -0.19
N THR A 94 -16.78 -4.58 0.69
CA THR A 94 -17.22 -4.16 2.02
C THR A 94 -18.24 -3.01 1.96
N LYS A 95 -19.43 -3.23 2.53
CA LYS A 95 -20.44 -2.18 2.68
C LYS A 95 -20.03 -1.12 3.70
N SER A 96 -19.38 -1.55 4.80
CA SER A 96 -18.94 -0.62 5.85
C SER A 96 -17.78 0.25 5.39
N GLY A 97 -16.79 -0.32 4.68
CA GLY A 97 -15.67 0.43 4.12
C GLY A 97 -16.12 1.43 3.04
N ALA A 98 -17.11 1.04 2.23
CA ALA A 98 -17.69 1.90 1.20
C ALA A 98 -18.46 3.12 1.72
N ARG A 99 -18.94 3.11 2.98
CA ARG A 99 -19.87 4.12 3.53
C ARG A 99 -19.44 5.57 3.29
N HIS A 100 -18.15 5.87 3.37
CA HIS A 100 -17.64 7.24 3.25
C HIS A 100 -17.08 7.58 1.87
N LEU A 101 -16.67 6.56 1.11
CA LEU A 101 -15.97 6.69 -0.17
C LEU A 101 -16.93 6.60 -1.36
N VAL A 102 -17.99 5.81 -1.21
CA VAL A 102 -19.00 5.57 -2.25
C VAL A 102 -20.23 6.40 -1.94
N LYS A 103 -20.47 7.41 -2.77
CA LYS A 103 -21.59 8.36 -2.65
C LYS A 103 -22.51 8.19 -3.86
N PRO A 104 -23.76 8.70 -3.81
CA PRO A 104 -24.63 8.72 -5.00
C PRO A 104 -23.93 9.26 -6.26
N SER A 105 -23.06 10.27 -6.10
CA SER A 105 -22.28 10.88 -7.19
C SER A 105 -21.22 9.98 -7.82
N THR A 106 -20.79 8.88 -7.17
CA THR A 106 -19.91 7.89 -7.79
C THR A 106 -20.69 6.92 -8.70
N GLY A 107 -22.03 6.93 -8.61
CA GLY A 107 -22.92 6.10 -9.43
C GLY A 107 -23.16 4.69 -8.87
N PHE A 108 -22.79 4.44 -7.62
CA PHE A 108 -22.84 3.09 -7.03
C PHE A 108 -23.60 3.02 -5.71
N GLU A 109 -24.13 1.84 -5.43
CA GLU A 109 -24.63 1.42 -4.13
C GLU A 109 -24.00 0.08 -3.74
N VAL A 110 -23.35 0.00 -2.58
CA VAL A 110 -22.78 -1.25 -2.06
C VAL A 110 -23.77 -1.89 -1.08
N ARG A 111 -24.26 -3.07 -1.44
CA ARG A 111 -25.25 -3.82 -0.65
C ARG A 111 -24.59 -4.85 0.28
N ASP A 112 -25.39 -5.55 1.07
CA ASP A 112 -24.89 -6.50 2.05
C ASP A 112 -24.06 -7.61 1.38
N PRO A 113 -22.76 -7.77 1.74
CA PRO A 113 -21.89 -8.73 1.08
C PRO A 113 -22.23 -10.19 1.42
N VAL A 114 -22.79 -10.46 2.60
CA VAL A 114 -23.12 -11.83 3.04
C VAL A 114 -24.33 -12.35 2.26
N ALA A 115 -25.39 -11.54 2.15
CA ALA A 115 -26.58 -11.89 1.38
C ALA A 115 -26.25 -12.08 -0.11
N ALA A 116 -25.43 -11.19 -0.68
CA ALA A 116 -24.98 -11.30 -2.07
C ALA A 116 -24.12 -12.55 -2.31
N ALA A 117 -23.20 -12.86 -1.39
CA ALA A 117 -22.38 -14.07 -1.47
C ALA A 117 -23.24 -15.33 -1.42
N GLN A 118 -24.23 -15.42 -0.51
CA GLN A 118 -25.12 -16.58 -0.46
C GLN A 118 -25.91 -16.75 -1.76
N LYS A 119 -26.40 -15.66 -2.36
CA LYS A 119 -27.05 -15.70 -3.67
C LYS A 119 -26.12 -16.24 -4.76
N ALA A 120 -24.89 -15.71 -4.85
CA ALA A 120 -23.90 -16.17 -5.82
C ALA A 120 -23.54 -17.65 -5.64
N VAL A 121 -23.37 -18.11 -4.40
CA VAL A 121 -23.09 -19.51 -4.08
C VAL A 121 -24.23 -20.43 -4.49
N ASN A 122 -25.48 -20.05 -4.20
CA ASN A 122 -26.65 -20.85 -4.58
C ASN A 122 -26.72 -21.08 -6.09
N GLU A 123 -26.39 -20.08 -6.90
CA GLU A 123 -26.35 -20.20 -8.36
C GLU A 123 -25.14 -20.99 -8.86
N LEU A 124 -23.94 -20.71 -8.33
CA LEU A 124 -22.70 -21.35 -8.79
C LEU A 124 -22.65 -22.83 -8.43
N ARG A 125 -23.15 -23.24 -7.26
CA ARG A 125 -23.13 -24.66 -6.85
C ARG A 125 -23.98 -25.58 -7.72
N GLN A 126 -24.93 -25.04 -8.47
CA GLN A 126 -25.72 -25.85 -9.42
C GLN A 126 -24.93 -26.23 -10.68
N LYS A 127 -23.80 -25.55 -10.95
CA LYS A 127 -23.10 -25.63 -12.24
C LYS A 127 -21.57 -25.64 -12.15
N CYS A 128 -21.01 -25.51 -10.95
CA CYS A 128 -19.57 -25.45 -10.72
C CYS A 128 -19.13 -26.45 -9.66
N ASP A 129 -18.00 -27.09 -9.92
CA ASP A 129 -17.35 -28.03 -9.00
C ASP A 129 -16.63 -27.29 -7.87
N VAL A 130 -16.12 -26.09 -8.15
CA VAL A 130 -15.37 -25.24 -7.23
C VAL A 130 -15.99 -23.85 -7.16
N VAL A 131 -16.13 -23.30 -5.96
CA VAL A 131 -16.62 -21.93 -5.73
C VAL A 131 -15.59 -21.11 -4.94
N ILE A 132 -15.09 -20.05 -5.57
CA ILE A 132 -14.09 -19.13 -5.04
C ILE A 132 -14.73 -17.76 -4.83
N ALA A 133 -14.54 -17.18 -3.64
CA ALA A 133 -14.91 -15.81 -3.32
C ALA A 133 -13.67 -14.90 -3.32
N LEU A 134 -13.74 -13.81 -4.08
CA LEU A 134 -12.81 -12.69 -3.99
C LEU A 134 -13.45 -11.65 -3.06
N ALA A 135 -13.03 -11.64 -1.79
CA ALA A 135 -13.68 -10.89 -0.73
C ALA A 135 -12.86 -9.66 -0.30
N HIS A 136 -13.29 -8.48 -0.73
CA HIS A 136 -12.73 -7.21 -0.26
C HIS A 136 -13.34 -6.82 1.11
N LEU A 137 -13.09 -7.64 2.13
CA LEU A 137 -13.75 -7.57 3.45
C LEU A 137 -12.77 -7.52 4.63
N GLY A 138 -11.47 -7.62 4.37
CA GLY A 138 -10.45 -7.82 5.38
C GLY A 138 -10.49 -9.23 5.97
N LEU A 139 -9.47 -9.58 6.76
CA LEU A 139 -9.33 -10.94 7.25
C LEU A 139 -10.52 -11.35 8.11
N ASN A 140 -10.99 -10.45 8.98
CA ASN A 140 -12.12 -10.75 9.87
C ASN A 140 -13.43 -10.88 9.11
N GLY A 141 -13.70 -10.00 8.14
CA GLY A 141 -14.89 -10.10 7.31
C GLY A 141 -14.90 -11.37 6.43
N ALA A 142 -13.73 -11.80 5.95
CA ALA A 142 -13.60 -13.09 5.26
C ALA A 142 -13.88 -14.29 6.16
N LYS A 143 -13.44 -14.26 7.43
CA LYS A 143 -13.77 -15.31 8.40
C LYS A 143 -15.26 -15.36 8.73
N GLU A 144 -15.89 -14.20 8.91
CA GLU A 144 -17.33 -14.09 9.11
C GLU A 144 -18.10 -14.62 7.90
N LEU A 145 -17.68 -14.25 6.68
CA LEU A 145 -18.26 -14.75 5.44
C LEU A 145 -18.18 -16.29 5.37
N ALA A 146 -17.02 -16.87 5.72
CA ALA A 146 -16.83 -18.32 5.76
C ALA A 146 -17.76 -19.04 6.76
N GLN A 147 -18.10 -18.38 7.88
CA GLN A 147 -19.00 -18.94 8.89
C GLN A 147 -20.48 -18.84 8.48
N LYS A 148 -20.87 -17.73 7.83
CA LYS A 148 -22.27 -17.44 7.49
C LYS A 148 -22.72 -17.99 6.15
N VAL A 149 -21.80 -18.18 5.20
CA VAL A 149 -22.13 -18.56 3.82
C VAL A 149 -21.65 -19.99 3.55
N ASN A 150 -22.60 -20.91 3.54
CA ASN A 150 -22.32 -22.32 3.24
C ASN A 150 -22.14 -22.52 1.75
N GLY A 151 -21.12 -23.29 1.37
CA GLY A 151 -20.85 -23.64 -0.02
C GLY A 151 -19.79 -22.76 -0.69
N ILE A 152 -18.98 -22.00 0.04
CA ILE A 152 -17.73 -21.44 -0.49
C ILE A 152 -16.60 -22.44 -0.23
N ASP A 153 -15.76 -22.75 -1.22
CA ASP A 153 -14.57 -23.59 -1.01
C ASP A 153 -13.37 -22.77 -0.57
N ILE A 154 -13.16 -21.63 -1.24
CA ILE A 154 -11.96 -20.80 -1.09
C ILE A 154 -12.40 -19.34 -0.99
N ILE A 155 -11.89 -18.64 0.01
CA ILE A 155 -11.98 -17.18 0.13
C ILE A 155 -10.58 -16.60 0.02
N ILE A 156 -10.38 -15.77 -0.98
CA ILE A 156 -9.21 -14.92 -1.12
C ILE A 156 -9.63 -13.52 -0.72
N SER A 157 -8.95 -12.93 0.27
CA SER A 157 -9.35 -11.65 0.84
C SER A 157 -8.32 -10.53 0.65
N GLY A 158 -8.83 -9.29 0.60
CA GLY A 158 -8.09 -8.02 0.60
C GLY A 158 -8.75 -7.01 1.55
N HIS A 159 -8.60 -5.70 1.33
CA HIS A 159 -9.08 -4.54 2.13
C HIS A 159 -8.10 -4.00 3.17
N ASP A 160 -7.73 -4.81 4.15
CA ASP A 160 -6.75 -4.41 5.17
C ASP A 160 -5.34 -4.93 4.82
N THR A 161 -4.33 -4.49 5.58
CA THR A 161 -2.92 -4.87 5.33
C THR A 161 -2.52 -6.17 6.01
N GLN A 162 -3.47 -6.88 6.64
CA GLN A 162 -3.19 -8.17 7.26
C GLN A 162 -2.79 -9.19 6.21
N ARG A 163 -2.10 -10.24 6.66
CA ARG A 163 -1.74 -11.38 5.83
C ARG A 163 -1.78 -12.66 6.64
N THR A 164 -2.04 -13.76 5.96
CA THR A 164 -1.94 -15.10 6.53
C THR A 164 -0.65 -15.75 6.06
N GLN A 165 0.23 -16.18 6.98
CA GLN A 165 1.45 -16.92 6.58
C GLN A 165 1.11 -18.28 5.93
N LYS A 166 0.07 -18.94 6.43
CA LYS A 166 -0.54 -20.15 5.87
C LYS A 166 -2.05 -19.96 5.79
N PRO A 167 -2.76 -20.64 4.87
CA PRO A 167 -4.21 -20.50 4.77
C PRO A 167 -4.91 -20.98 6.05
N ALA A 168 -5.92 -20.24 6.49
CA ALA A 168 -6.79 -20.65 7.58
C ALA A 168 -7.91 -21.56 7.04
N ARG A 169 -8.37 -22.51 7.85
CA ARG A 169 -9.55 -23.34 7.54
C ARG A 169 -10.67 -22.99 8.50
N ILE A 170 -11.83 -22.61 7.97
CA ILE A 170 -13.05 -22.31 8.73
C ILE A 170 -14.15 -23.20 8.20
N GLY A 171 -14.55 -24.19 9.00
CA GLY A 171 -15.39 -25.28 8.53
C GLY A 171 -14.73 -25.99 7.34
N LYS A 172 -15.42 -25.98 6.19
CA LYS A 172 -14.91 -26.56 4.93
C LYS A 172 -14.13 -25.55 4.07
N THR A 173 -14.22 -24.27 4.39
CA THR A 173 -13.70 -23.16 3.58
C THR A 173 -12.24 -22.87 3.91
N VAL A 174 -11.41 -22.70 2.89
CA VAL A 174 -10.03 -22.21 3.02
C VAL A 174 -10.00 -20.70 2.84
N VAL A 175 -9.35 -19.98 3.74
CA VAL A 175 -9.25 -18.52 3.74
C VAL A 175 -7.79 -18.09 3.67
N MET A 176 -7.45 -17.21 2.72
CA MET A 176 -6.11 -16.64 2.59
C MET A 176 -6.16 -15.15 2.28
N GLN A 177 -5.19 -14.39 2.80
CA GLN A 177 -4.99 -12.98 2.51
C GLN A 177 -3.50 -12.65 2.35
N MET A 178 -3.17 -11.81 1.36
CA MET A 178 -1.80 -11.65 0.84
C MET A 178 -1.09 -10.35 1.28
N GLY A 179 -1.70 -9.52 2.13
CA GLY A 179 -1.16 -8.20 2.48
C GLY A 179 -1.41 -7.17 1.38
N SER A 180 -0.49 -6.22 1.21
CA SER A 180 -0.69 -5.05 0.33
C SER A 180 0.51 -4.75 -0.58
N LYS A 181 0.28 -3.87 -1.56
CA LYS A 181 1.31 -3.24 -2.41
C LYS A 181 2.11 -4.20 -3.29
N GLY A 182 1.52 -5.33 -3.68
CA GLY A 182 2.19 -6.30 -4.54
C GLY A 182 3.46 -6.93 -3.95
N LYS A 183 3.68 -6.83 -2.63
CA LYS A 183 4.89 -7.40 -1.98
C LYS A 183 4.87 -8.92 -1.90
N TYR A 184 3.69 -9.51 -2.04
CA TYR A 184 3.48 -10.95 -1.91
C TYR A 184 2.49 -11.48 -2.93
N LEU A 185 2.74 -12.70 -3.40
CA LEU A 185 1.84 -13.48 -4.22
C LEU A 185 1.33 -14.69 -3.42
N GLY A 186 0.01 -14.83 -3.31
CA GLY A 186 -0.61 -16.00 -2.69
C GLY A 186 -0.61 -17.18 -3.66
N HIS A 187 -0.04 -18.32 -3.27
CA HIS A 187 -0.08 -19.56 -4.02
C HIS A 187 -0.87 -20.60 -3.23
N LEU A 188 -1.98 -21.06 -3.81
CA LEU A 188 -2.80 -22.15 -3.28
C LEU A 188 -2.90 -23.26 -4.33
N GLU A 189 -2.54 -24.47 -3.93
CA GLU A 189 -2.66 -25.67 -4.73
C GLU A 189 -3.74 -26.57 -4.13
N PHE A 190 -4.67 -27.02 -4.96
CA PHE A 190 -5.80 -27.84 -4.54
C PHE A 190 -5.93 -29.09 -5.41
N LYS A 191 -6.34 -30.19 -4.77
CA LYS A 191 -6.81 -31.41 -5.44
C LYS A 191 -8.32 -31.53 -5.29
N VAL A 192 -8.99 -31.78 -6.42
CA VAL A 192 -10.44 -31.97 -6.49
C VAL A 192 -10.72 -33.43 -6.87
N ALA A 193 -11.45 -34.16 -6.02
CA ALA A 193 -11.87 -35.53 -6.26
C ALA A 193 -13.29 -35.75 -5.77
N SER A 194 -14.19 -36.25 -6.63
CA SER A 194 -15.60 -36.52 -6.28
C SER A 194 -16.30 -35.35 -5.57
N ASN A 195 -16.14 -34.12 -6.09
CA ASN A 195 -16.64 -32.86 -5.52
C ASN A 195 -16.08 -32.49 -4.13
N LEU A 196 -14.98 -33.12 -3.73
CA LEU A 196 -14.26 -32.84 -2.49
C LEU A 196 -12.97 -32.10 -2.81
N ILE A 197 -12.82 -30.91 -2.22
CA ILE A 197 -11.64 -30.05 -2.41
C ILE A 197 -10.72 -30.17 -1.21
N SER A 198 -9.46 -30.50 -1.49
CA SER A 198 -8.41 -30.64 -0.48
C SER A 198 -7.24 -29.71 -0.84
N LEU A 199 -6.78 -28.95 0.15
CA LEU A 199 -5.60 -28.09 0.02
C LEU A 199 -4.35 -28.97 0.04
N VAL A 200 -3.53 -28.90 -1.00
CA VAL A 200 -2.25 -29.59 -1.11
C VAL A 200 -1.13 -28.71 -0.55
N GLU A 201 -1.06 -27.47 -1.03
CA GLU A 201 -0.08 -26.48 -0.57
C GLU A 201 -0.75 -25.11 -0.47
N GLY A 202 -0.37 -24.33 0.54
CA GLY A 202 -0.69 -22.91 0.60
C GLY A 202 0.48 -22.12 1.14
N LYS A 203 1.02 -21.22 0.32
CA LYS A 203 2.18 -20.40 0.67
C LYS A 203 2.06 -18.96 0.19
N LEU A 204 2.68 -18.07 0.94
CA LEU A 204 2.83 -16.67 0.57
C LEU A 204 4.25 -16.47 0.00
N VAL A 205 4.34 -16.16 -1.28
CA VAL A 205 5.61 -15.94 -1.98
C VAL A 205 5.97 -14.46 -1.88
N SER A 206 7.12 -14.12 -1.29
CA SER A 206 7.61 -12.74 -1.27
C SER A 206 8.16 -12.36 -2.64
N LEU A 207 7.61 -11.29 -3.23
CA LEU A 207 8.11 -10.70 -4.46
C LEU A 207 9.25 -9.74 -4.11
N ASN A 208 10.47 -10.16 -4.40
CA ASN A 208 11.70 -9.41 -4.11
C ASN A 208 12.70 -9.59 -5.27
N ALA A 209 13.83 -8.89 -5.20
CA ALA A 209 14.85 -8.83 -6.26
C ALA A 209 15.48 -10.19 -6.64
N LYS A 210 15.20 -11.28 -5.92
CA LYS A 210 15.62 -12.64 -6.33
C LYS A 210 14.76 -13.21 -7.45
N ILE A 211 13.56 -12.67 -7.66
CA ILE A 211 12.68 -13.05 -8.77
C ILE A 211 12.96 -12.07 -9.92
N PRO A 212 13.39 -12.56 -11.09
CA PRO A 212 13.67 -11.68 -12.22
C PRO A 212 12.37 -11.06 -12.75
N ASP A 213 12.46 -9.80 -13.18
CA ASP A 213 11.32 -9.09 -13.77
C ASP A 213 10.96 -9.62 -15.16
N ASP A 214 9.66 -9.64 -15.47
CA ASP A 214 9.18 -9.86 -16.84
C ASP A 214 9.53 -8.63 -17.69
N GLN A 215 10.26 -8.83 -18.78
CA GLN A 215 10.77 -7.76 -19.64
C GLN A 215 9.67 -6.84 -20.20
N ARG A 216 8.46 -7.37 -20.46
CA ARG A 216 7.34 -6.56 -20.96
C ARG A 216 6.81 -5.65 -19.88
N LEU A 217 6.70 -6.16 -18.64
CA LEU A 217 6.25 -5.35 -17.50
C LEU A 217 7.31 -4.34 -17.06
N ALA A 218 8.59 -4.72 -17.06
CA ALA A 218 9.69 -3.77 -16.82
C ALA A 218 9.66 -2.62 -17.83
N GLY A 219 9.38 -2.93 -19.10
CA GLY A 219 9.15 -1.91 -20.14
C GLY A 219 7.98 -0.97 -19.81
N LEU A 220 6.85 -1.52 -19.35
CA LEU A 220 5.67 -0.73 -18.95
C LEU A 220 5.96 0.18 -17.74
N VAL A 221 6.73 -0.31 -16.75
CA VAL A 221 7.16 0.50 -15.61
C VAL A 221 8.09 1.63 -16.06
N SER A 222 9.07 1.33 -16.91
CA SER A 222 9.96 2.36 -17.47
C SER A 222 9.20 3.43 -18.27
N GLU A 223 8.18 3.03 -19.02
CA GLU A 223 7.30 3.95 -19.73
C GLU A 223 6.51 4.82 -18.74
N PHE A 224 5.91 4.20 -17.72
CA PHE A 224 5.22 4.91 -16.64
C PHE A 224 6.12 5.96 -16.00
N ASP A 225 7.34 5.61 -15.59
CA ASP A 225 8.24 6.54 -14.89
C ASP A 225 8.57 7.77 -15.76
N LYS A 226 8.89 7.54 -17.05
CA LYS A 226 9.15 8.63 -18.00
C LYS A 226 7.92 9.51 -18.20
N ALA A 227 6.76 8.89 -18.42
CA ALA A 227 5.53 9.60 -18.70
C ALA A 227 5.01 10.33 -17.46
N PHE A 228 5.16 9.75 -16.27
CA PHE A 228 4.77 10.35 -15.00
C PHE A 228 5.58 11.60 -14.70
N VAL A 229 6.92 11.54 -14.85
CA VAL A 229 7.79 12.72 -14.70
C VAL A 229 7.44 13.81 -15.71
N SER A 230 7.06 13.44 -16.94
CA SER A 230 6.66 14.42 -17.95
C SER A 230 5.30 15.10 -17.65
N HIS A 231 4.31 14.34 -17.16
CA HIS A 231 2.94 14.85 -16.91
C HIS A 231 2.80 15.53 -15.55
N TYR A 232 3.57 15.05 -14.58
CA TYR A 232 3.64 15.57 -13.22
C TYR A 232 5.09 15.97 -12.96
N PRO A 233 5.63 16.96 -13.71
CA PRO A 233 6.98 17.41 -13.52
C PRO A 233 7.11 17.86 -12.08
N LEU A 234 8.00 17.17 -11.36
CA LEU A 234 8.52 17.68 -10.11
C LEU A 234 9.06 19.06 -10.44
N LYS A 235 8.51 20.12 -9.84
CA LYS A 235 8.99 21.47 -10.07
C LYS A 235 10.50 21.46 -9.84
N SER A 236 11.26 21.75 -10.89
CA SER A 236 12.64 22.14 -10.72
C SER A 236 12.62 23.48 -9.98
N PRO A 237 13.18 23.57 -8.79
CA PRO A 237 13.33 24.82 -8.09
C PRO A 237 14.63 25.46 -8.53
N LYS A 238 14.64 26.78 -8.40
CA LYS A 238 15.87 27.56 -8.45
C LYS A 238 16.91 26.89 -7.56
N ALA A 239 18.13 26.74 -8.08
CA ALA A 239 19.29 26.35 -7.28
C ALA A 239 19.30 27.19 -6.01
N ILE A 240 19.08 26.55 -4.87
CA ILE A 240 19.14 27.26 -3.59
C ILE A 240 20.63 27.35 -3.25
N GLU A 241 21.20 28.55 -3.34
CA GLU A 241 22.60 28.83 -2.97
C GLU A 241 22.90 28.51 -1.49
N ASN A 242 21.85 28.31 -0.67
CA ASN A 242 21.93 27.98 0.75
C ASN A 242 21.20 26.65 1.04
N PHE A 243 21.86 25.72 1.75
CA PHE A 243 21.22 24.50 2.24
C PHE A 243 20.09 24.83 3.23
N SER A 244 19.06 23.99 3.26
CA SER A 244 18.02 24.00 4.29
C SER A 244 18.67 23.98 5.68
N LEU A 245 18.13 24.77 6.60
CA LEU A 245 18.60 24.77 7.98
C LEU A 245 18.18 23.49 8.72
N LEU A 246 17.32 22.67 8.11
CA LEU A 246 16.97 21.34 8.61
C LEU A 246 17.92 20.25 8.10
N SER A 247 18.85 20.58 7.19
CA SER A 247 19.88 19.66 6.74
C SER A 247 20.94 19.38 7.82
N ASP A 248 21.48 18.18 7.81
CA ASP A 248 22.63 17.75 8.61
C ASP A 248 23.84 18.68 8.46
N ARG A 249 23.97 19.33 7.29
CA ARG A 249 25.00 20.35 7.00
C ARG A 249 24.91 21.59 7.87
N SER A 250 23.72 21.89 8.38
CA SER A 250 23.50 22.98 9.33
C SER A 250 23.83 22.54 10.76
N CYS A 251 23.52 21.30 11.11
CA CYS A 251 23.78 20.75 12.45
C CYS A 251 25.27 20.50 12.72
N ILE A 252 26.04 19.99 11.74
CA ILE A 252 27.46 19.66 11.89
C ILE A 252 28.33 20.86 12.28
N GLN A 253 27.87 22.08 12.03
CA GLN A 253 28.60 23.30 12.37
C GLN A 253 28.86 23.41 13.88
N CYS A 254 27.91 22.95 14.70
CA CYS A 254 27.99 22.96 16.16
C CYS A 254 28.07 21.55 16.77
N HIS A 255 27.45 20.54 16.16
CA HIS A 255 27.30 19.17 16.70
C HIS A 255 28.15 18.14 15.95
N ARG A 256 29.47 18.36 15.91
CA ARG A 256 30.40 17.53 15.11
C ARG A 256 30.51 16.09 15.61
N LYS A 257 30.43 15.87 16.93
CA LYS A 257 30.61 14.53 17.52
C LYS A 257 29.39 13.66 17.23
N GLU A 258 28.21 14.23 17.45
CA GLU A 258 26.90 13.64 17.23
C GLU A 258 26.69 13.36 15.74
N HIS A 259 27.04 14.31 14.87
CA HIS A 259 26.98 14.12 13.41
C HIS A 259 27.90 12.98 12.94
N ARG A 260 29.10 12.84 13.52
CA ARG A 260 30.00 11.73 13.20
C ARG A 260 29.39 10.38 13.58
N GLN A 261 28.72 10.30 14.73
CA GLN A 261 27.99 9.11 15.14
C GLN A 261 26.84 8.81 14.17
N TRP A 262 25.96 9.79 13.89
CA TRP A 262 24.85 9.64 12.95
C TRP A 262 25.33 9.18 11.57
N SER A 263 26.47 9.72 11.11
CA SER A 263 27.06 9.39 9.83
C SER A 263 27.51 7.94 9.67
N SER A 264 27.70 7.23 10.78
CA SER A 264 28.02 5.79 10.77
C SER A 264 26.79 4.89 10.62
N THR A 265 25.59 5.46 10.74
CA THR A 265 24.32 4.71 10.75
C THR A 265 23.78 4.50 9.33
N LEU A 266 22.84 3.55 9.19
CA LEU A 266 22.12 3.34 7.92
C LEU A 266 21.20 4.50 7.55
N HIS A 267 20.79 5.34 8.51
CA HIS A 267 19.95 6.49 8.25
C HIS A 267 20.60 7.48 7.28
N ARG A 268 21.94 7.66 7.34
CA ARG A 268 22.71 8.47 6.38
C ARG A 268 22.65 7.94 4.94
N LYS A 269 22.31 6.66 4.74
CA LYS A 269 22.25 6.00 3.43
C LYS A 269 20.81 5.66 3.02
N ALA A 270 19.80 6.17 3.73
CA ALA A 270 18.41 5.80 3.47
C ALA A 270 17.99 6.15 2.05
N TRP A 271 18.39 7.29 1.51
CA TRP A 271 18.09 7.68 0.13
C TRP A 271 18.71 6.73 -0.91
N GLN A 272 19.94 6.27 -0.66
CA GLN A 272 20.62 5.35 -1.57
C GLN A 272 19.81 4.07 -1.76
N SER A 273 19.18 3.57 -0.70
CA SER A 273 18.33 2.38 -0.82
C SER A 273 17.07 2.59 -1.66
N LEU A 274 16.63 3.83 -1.89
CA LEU A 274 15.58 4.15 -2.85
C LEU A 274 16.13 4.19 -4.27
N ILE A 275 17.33 4.75 -4.47
CA ILE A 275 18.02 4.73 -5.77
C ILE A 275 18.23 3.28 -6.22
N ASP A 276 18.79 2.44 -5.35
CA ASP A 276 19.11 1.04 -5.64
C ASP A 276 17.88 0.19 -6.00
N LYS A 277 16.68 0.66 -5.63
CA LYS A 277 15.40 -0.02 -5.87
C LYS A 277 14.51 0.73 -6.85
N GLU A 278 15.00 1.82 -7.44
CA GLU A 278 14.24 2.68 -8.36
C GLU A 278 12.92 3.21 -7.74
N GLN A 279 12.92 3.48 -6.43
CA GLN A 279 11.75 3.91 -5.63
C GLN A 279 11.81 5.38 -5.22
N THR A 280 12.59 6.21 -5.92
CA THR A 280 12.84 7.62 -5.56
C THR A 280 11.62 8.54 -5.70
N SER A 281 10.52 8.06 -6.30
CA SER A 281 9.28 8.80 -6.52
C SER A 281 8.09 8.30 -5.68
N ASP A 282 8.22 7.18 -4.95
CA ASP A 282 7.12 6.59 -4.18
C ASP A 282 6.90 7.36 -2.86
N PRO A 283 5.77 8.09 -2.68
CA PRO A 283 5.51 8.87 -1.48
C PRO A 283 5.51 8.06 -0.18
N GLU A 284 5.24 6.77 -0.24
CA GLU A 284 5.27 5.90 0.94
C GLU A 284 6.70 5.57 1.36
N CYS A 285 7.60 5.43 0.38
CA CYS A 285 9.03 5.27 0.61
C CYS A 285 9.67 6.58 1.05
N LEU A 286 9.28 7.70 0.43
CA LEU A 286 9.81 9.03 0.76
C LEU A 286 9.61 9.38 2.23
N GLN A 287 8.48 8.99 2.83
CA GLN A 287 8.19 9.23 4.25
C GLN A 287 9.25 8.70 5.21
N CYS A 288 9.92 7.60 4.87
CA CYS A 288 10.86 6.91 5.75
C CYS A 288 12.32 7.02 5.30
N HIS A 289 12.58 7.65 4.15
CA HIS A 289 13.90 7.70 3.52
C HIS A 289 14.37 9.13 3.24
N THR A 290 13.60 10.12 3.66
CA THR A 290 13.89 11.55 3.52
C THR A 290 13.53 12.28 4.81
N THR A 291 14.03 13.50 4.95
CA THR A 291 13.89 14.28 6.18
C THR A 291 12.57 15.02 6.20
N LEU A 292 11.70 14.76 7.18
CA LEU A 292 10.47 15.51 7.43
C LEU A 292 9.48 15.59 6.25
N PHE A 293 9.41 14.57 5.39
CA PHE A 293 8.50 14.53 4.24
C PHE A 293 7.06 14.96 4.59
N LYS A 294 6.44 15.79 3.74
CA LYS A 294 5.10 16.41 3.90
C LYS A 294 4.95 17.44 5.04
N GLN A 295 6.02 17.79 5.74
CA GLN A 295 6.02 18.94 6.65
C GLN A 295 6.40 20.21 5.90
N SER A 296 5.99 21.39 6.41
CA SER A 296 6.11 22.68 5.71
C SER A 296 7.52 23.02 5.21
N ASP A 297 8.54 22.58 5.95
CA ASP A 297 9.96 22.86 5.66
C ASP A 297 10.77 21.58 5.35
N GLY A 298 10.10 20.43 5.25
CA GLY A 298 10.75 19.13 5.05
C GLY A 298 11.06 18.82 3.60
N PHE A 299 11.51 17.59 3.35
CA PHE A 299 11.80 17.09 2.02
C PHE A 299 10.54 17.17 1.14
N THR A 300 10.71 17.70 -0.05
CA THR A 300 9.67 17.72 -1.08
C THR A 300 10.12 16.92 -2.30
N THR A 301 11.23 17.31 -2.91
CA THR A 301 11.86 16.61 -4.04
C THR A 301 13.38 16.73 -3.96
N VAL A 302 14.10 15.85 -4.68
CA VAL A 302 15.57 15.97 -4.82
C VAL A 302 16.00 17.23 -5.56
N PHE A 303 15.08 17.90 -6.24
CA PHE A 303 15.37 19.16 -6.90
C PHE A 303 15.20 20.33 -5.90
N GLU A 304 14.12 20.32 -5.09
CA GLU A 304 13.74 21.37 -4.11
C GLU A 304 14.55 21.36 -2.85
N THR A 305 14.81 20.18 -2.33
CA THR A 305 15.49 19.99 -1.06
C THR A 305 16.49 18.84 -1.22
N PRO A 306 17.48 18.96 -2.13
CA PRO A 306 18.46 17.90 -2.38
C PRO A 306 19.23 17.49 -1.13
N ASP A 307 19.36 18.41 -0.19
CA ASP A 307 20.07 18.29 1.07
C ASP A 307 19.22 17.73 2.21
N LEU A 308 17.93 17.45 1.97
CA LEU A 308 17.02 16.76 2.89
C LEU A 308 16.77 15.29 2.52
N VAL A 309 17.55 14.75 1.57
CA VAL A 309 17.61 13.30 1.32
C VAL A 309 18.21 12.59 2.53
N ASN A 310 17.81 11.33 2.77
CA ASN A 310 18.14 10.54 3.97
C ASN A 310 17.31 10.91 5.20
N VAL A 311 17.39 10.05 6.23
CA VAL A 311 16.82 10.31 7.55
C VAL A 311 17.87 11.05 8.37
N GLN A 312 17.60 12.30 8.73
CA GLN A 312 18.58 13.21 9.32
C GLN A 312 18.24 13.61 10.76
N CYS A 313 19.10 14.45 11.36
CA CYS A 313 18.96 14.89 12.75
C CYS A 313 17.57 15.44 13.07
N ALA A 314 16.98 16.19 12.13
CA ALA A 314 15.68 16.84 12.31
C ALA A 314 14.50 15.85 12.42
N ASP A 315 14.64 14.62 11.92
CA ASP A 315 13.61 13.59 12.07
C ASP A 315 13.51 13.10 13.51
N CYS A 316 14.62 13.04 14.23
CA CYS A 316 14.65 12.55 15.62
C CYS A 316 14.55 13.68 16.64
N HIS A 317 15.25 14.78 16.40
CA HIS A 317 15.37 15.89 17.33
C HIS A 317 14.36 17.00 16.97
N GLN A 318 13.13 16.90 17.49
CA GLN A 318 12.11 17.95 17.33
C GLN A 318 11.97 18.80 18.60
N LEU A 319 11.57 20.08 18.46
CA LEU A 319 11.41 20.98 19.61
C LEU A 319 10.03 20.84 20.28
N THR A 320 9.95 21.20 21.57
CA THR A 320 8.70 21.20 22.36
C THR A 320 7.71 22.31 21.94
N GLY A 321 8.13 23.27 21.13
CA GLY A 321 7.29 24.38 20.64
C GLY A 321 7.70 24.96 19.28
N GLY A 322 8.37 24.19 18.42
CA GLY A 322 8.88 24.66 17.12
C GLY A 322 9.62 23.58 16.31
N ASN A 323 10.42 23.98 15.32
CA ASN A 323 11.28 23.09 14.52
C ASN A 323 12.79 23.37 14.76
N PRO A 324 13.72 22.45 14.44
CA PRO A 324 15.17 22.65 14.63
C PRO A 324 15.73 23.93 13.99
N GLN A 325 15.03 24.44 12.98
CA GLN A 325 15.31 25.69 12.32
C GLN A 325 15.17 26.90 13.28
N GLU A 326 14.22 26.90 14.23
CA GLU A 326 14.13 27.93 15.28
C GLU A 326 15.32 27.92 16.24
N HIS A 327 15.81 26.73 16.60
CA HIS A 327 17.01 26.59 17.43
C HIS A 327 18.23 27.23 16.77
N ILE A 328 18.45 26.95 15.48
CA ILE A 328 19.54 27.55 14.70
C ILE A 328 19.38 29.08 14.61
N ASN A 329 18.14 29.56 14.42
CA ASN A 329 17.86 31.00 14.34
C ASN A 329 18.10 31.73 15.68
N LYS A 330 17.78 31.10 16.82
CA LYS A 330 18.10 31.65 18.15
C LYS A 330 19.61 31.83 18.33
N PHE A 331 20.38 30.81 17.95
CA PHE A 331 21.85 30.85 18.01
C PHE A 331 22.44 31.93 17.09
N ARG A 332 21.99 32.00 15.82
CA ARG A 332 22.45 33.01 14.85
C ARG A 332 22.16 34.45 15.27
N ARG A 333 21.11 34.69 16.07
CA ARG A 333 20.75 36.02 16.60
C ARG A 333 21.55 36.42 17.85
N GLY A 334 22.57 35.66 18.23
CA GLY A 334 23.37 35.92 19.44
C GLY A 334 22.60 35.71 20.74
N ARG A 335 21.37 35.18 20.68
CA ARG A 335 20.62 34.75 21.87
C ARG A 335 21.05 33.33 22.20
N ALA A 336 22.30 33.20 22.67
CA ALA A 336 22.73 32.00 23.35
C ALA A 336 21.86 31.85 24.60
N ALA A 337 20.79 31.06 24.51
CA ALA A 337 20.13 30.57 25.70
C ALA A 337 21.19 29.74 26.44
N ALA A 338 21.65 30.27 27.56
CA ALA A 338 22.55 29.64 28.50
C ALA A 338 22.11 28.19 28.75
N SER A 339 22.78 27.22 28.13
CA SER A 339 22.65 25.80 28.50
C SER A 339 23.91 24.99 28.16
N ALA A 340 25.06 25.65 28.00
CA ALA A 340 26.35 24.96 27.92
C ALA A 340 26.74 24.23 29.23
N GLN A 341 25.88 24.24 30.25
CA GLN A 341 26.13 23.67 31.58
C GLN A 341 25.04 22.72 32.10
N THR A 342 24.03 22.36 31.29
CA THR A 342 23.06 21.33 31.66
C THR A 342 23.04 20.25 30.60
N ASN A 343 23.20 18.98 31.01
CA ASN A 343 23.13 17.78 30.17
C ASN A 343 21.71 17.55 29.59
N GLY A 344 21.19 18.50 28.82
CA GLY A 344 19.87 18.46 28.22
C GLY A 344 19.53 19.81 27.60
N HIS A 345 19.39 19.84 26.27
CA HIS A 345 18.76 20.96 25.60
C HIS A 345 17.28 20.97 25.99
N ALA A 346 16.88 21.84 26.92
CA ALA A 346 15.49 21.99 27.38
C ALA A 346 14.47 22.28 26.26
N ASP A 347 14.97 22.68 25.07
CA ASP A 347 14.14 23.00 23.91
C ASP A 347 13.72 21.75 23.10
N PHE A 348 14.38 20.59 23.23
CA PHE A 348 14.08 19.39 22.44
C PHE A 348 13.20 18.39 23.20
N LYS A 349 12.26 17.76 22.48
CA LYS A 349 11.48 16.65 22.99
C LYS A 349 12.39 15.44 23.23
N PRO A 350 12.24 14.73 24.36
CA PRO A 350 12.89 13.44 24.55
C PRO A 350 12.57 12.50 23.37
N ILE A 351 13.59 11.81 22.86
CA ILE A 351 13.41 10.82 21.81
C ILE A 351 12.80 9.57 22.46
N GLY A 352 11.51 9.36 22.22
CA GLY A 352 10.80 8.16 22.63
C GLY A 352 10.58 7.20 21.47
N GLU A 353 10.08 6.01 21.79
CA GLU A 353 9.76 4.95 20.83
C GLU A 353 8.87 5.44 19.66
N GLY A 354 7.91 6.33 19.96
CA GLY A 354 7.01 6.92 18.96
C GLY A 354 7.73 7.62 17.81
N THR A 355 8.93 8.18 18.03
CA THR A 355 9.75 8.82 16.98
C THR A 355 10.20 7.79 15.94
N CYS A 356 10.63 6.61 16.39
CA CYS A 356 11.09 5.51 15.53
C CYS A 356 9.93 4.81 14.83
N LEU A 357 8.81 4.61 15.53
CA LEU A 357 7.65 3.87 15.01
C LEU A 357 6.96 4.56 13.83
N ARG A 358 7.24 5.84 13.57
CA ARG A 358 6.80 6.52 12.33
C ARG A 358 7.29 5.79 11.08
N CYS A 359 8.50 5.26 11.13
CA CYS A 359 9.15 4.58 10.01
C CYS A 359 9.34 3.08 10.24
N HIS A 360 9.38 2.64 11.51
CA HIS A 360 9.55 1.24 11.91
C HIS A 360 8.28 0.67 12.53
N ASN A 361 7.25 0.50 11.73
CA ASN A 361 6.00 -0.11 12.16
C ASN A 361 5.92 -1.59 11.73
N LYS A 362 4.84 -2.27 12.09
CA LYS A 362 4.64 -3.70 11.74
C LYS A 362 4.68 -3.97 10.23
N GLU A 363 4.41 -2.97 9.38
CA GLU A 363 4.42 -3.11 7.93
C GLU A 363 5.82 -2.94 7.35
N SER A 364 6.58 -1.98 7.84
CA SER A 364 7.92 -1.61 7.32
C SER A 364 9.07 -2.34 8.03
N SER A 365 8.91 -2.69 9.30
CA SER A 365 9.94 -3.36 10.13
C SER A 365 9.29 -4.30 11.15
N PRO A 366 8.80 -5.48 10.74
CA PRO A 366 8.01 -6.38 11.60
C PRO A 366 8.75 -6.88 12.86
N ASN A 367 10.07 -6.93 12.79
CA ASN A 367 10.95 -7.39 13.87
C ASN A 367 11.70 -6.23 14.53
N PHE A 368 11.18 -5.00 14.44
CA PHE A 368 11.82 -3.84 15.05
C PHE A 368 11.78 -3.95 16.58
N ASN A 369 12.95 -3.86 17.21
CA ASN A 369 13.11 -3.74 18.65
C ASN A 369 13.67 -2.35 18.97
N TYR A 370 12.86 -1.53 19.63
CA TYR A 370 13.24 -0.16 19.97
C TYR A 370 14.51 -0.09 20.82
N GLN A 371 14.62 -0.91 21.87
CA GLN A 371 15.76 -0.85 22.78
C GLN A 371 17.09 -1.16 22.07
N GLU A 372 17.10 -2.20 21.24
CA GLU A 372 18.30 -2.58 20.47
C GLU A 372 18.63 -1.57 19.37
N ALA A 373 17.61 -1.05 18.68
CA ALA A 373 17.81 -0.09 17.60
C ALA A 373 18.26 1.27 18.14
N PHE A 374 17.73 1.71 19.28
CA PHE A 374 18.06 2.98 19.90
C PHE A 374 19.54 3.06 20.28
N LEU A 375 20.10 1.99 20.86
CA LEU A 375 21.53 1.91 21.20
C LEU A 375 22.48 2.10 19.99
N LYS A 376 22.00 1.84 18.77
CA LYS A 376 22.79 2.02 17.53
C LYS A 376 22.80 3.48 17.04
N VAL A 377 21.90 4.32 17.56
CA VAL A 377 21.71 5.71 17.11
C VAL A 377 21.92 6.74 18.22
N THR A 378 22.16 6.31 19.46
CA THR A 378 22.50 7.17 20.59
C THR A 378 23.90 7.74 20.48
N HIS A 379 24.07 8.99 20.92
CA HIS A 379 25.34 9.72 20.97
C HIS A 379 25.42 10.63 22.20
#